data_AF-A0A3C1WT79-F1
#
_entry.id   AF-A0A3C1WT79-F1
#
_cell.length_a   1.000
_cell.length_b   1.000
_cell.length_c   1.000
_cell.angle_alpha   90.00
_cell.angle_beta   90.00
_cell.angle_gamma   90.00
#
_symmetry.space_group_name_H-M   'P 1'
#
loop_
_entity.id
_entity.type
_entity.pdbx_description
1 polymer ?
#
loop_
_entity_poly.entity_id
_entity_poly.type
_entity_poly.pdbx_seq_one_letter_code
_entity_poly.pdbx_strand_id
1 'polypeptide(L)'
;MNRKNQDRIKEYHIKEEKKRKAFSDWIEIVTEVFELTVALIVMIGFIINVIPFLKDMPSLLDNSNDYTFHVFLEHAFNLVIGIEFIRMLIRHTPGAALEVLLFTIARHMVLDGGNGIELVFGVAAIAGIFAIRKFLYVKSFDPGSEHGYQWIHVDEQSKDRETDRSDNKKEDKEE
;
A
#
# COMPACT_ATOMS: atom_id res chain seq x y z
N MET A 1 -37.36 33.91 -3.04
CA MET A 1 -36.92 32.55 -2.64
C MET A 1 -36.86 32.51 -1.11
N ASN A 2 -37.57 31.55 -0.48
CA ASN A 2 -37.89 31.58 0.95
C ASN A 2 -36.69 31.20 1.86
N ARG A 3 -36.41 31.97 2.93
CA ARG A 3 -35.35 31.67 3.92
C ARG A 3 -35.48 30.27 4.51
N LYS A 4 -36.72 29.84 4.80
CA LYS A 4 -37.03 28.48 5.26
C LYS A 4 -36.61 27.37 4.29
N ASN A 5 -36.57 27.62 2.99
CA ASN A 5 -36.09 26.62 2.00
C ASN A 5 -34.56 26.58 1.94
N GLN A 6 -33.89 27.71 2.16
CA GLN A 6 -32.42 27.80 2.21
C GLN A 6 -31.86 27.05 3.42
N ASP A 7 -32.50 27.17 4.58
CA ASP A 7 -32.05 26.52 5.82
C ASP A 7 -32.18 24.99 5.74
N ARG A 8 -33.28 24.50 5.16
CA ARG A 8 -33.49 23.06 4.94
C ARG A 8 -32.43 22.47 4.01
N ILE A 9 -32.10 23.15 2.92
CA ILE A 9 -31.07 22.68 1.98
C ILE A 9 -29.70 22.60 2.66
N LYS A 10 -29.35 23.58 3.49
CA LYS A 10 -28.10 23.56 4.28
C LYS A 10 -28.06 22.40 5.28
N GLU A 11 -29.16 22.13 5.99
CA GLU A 11 -29.25 20.97 6.89
C GLU A 11 -29.08 19.63 6.17
N TYR A 12 -29.65 19.48 4.96
CA TYR A 12 -29.48 18.27 4.16
C TYR A 12 -28.01 18.04 3.79
N HIS A 13 -27.30 19.09 3.33
CA HIS A 13 -25.89 18.97 2.94
C HIS A 13 -24.97 18.67 4.14
N ILE A 14 -25.18 19.32 5.29
CA ILE A 14 -24.39 19.05 6.50
C ILE A 14 -24.58 17.61 7.00
N LYS A 15 -25.79 17.07 6.86
CA LYS A 15 -26.10 15.69 7.28
C LYS A 15 -25.47 14.66 6.34
N GLU A 16 -25.42 14.94 5.03
CA GLU A 16 -24.72 14.09 4.07
C GLU A 16 -23.20 14.12 4.24
N GLU A 17 -22.62 15.29 4.48
CA GLU A 17 -21.17 15.44 4.71
C GLU A 17 -20.72 14.68 5.97
N LYS A 18 -21.49 14.77 7.06
CA LYS A 18 -21.21 14.01 8.28
C LYS A 18 -21.26 12.50 8.07
N LYS A 19 -22.23 12.01 7.28
CA LYS A 19 -22.33 10.58 6.95
C LYS A 19 -21.14 10.10 6.10
N ARG A 20 -20.70 10.90 5.13
CA ARG A 20 -19.54 10.57 4.28
C ARG A 20 -18.25 10.52 5.08
N LYS A 21 -18.03 11.47 5.99
CA LYS A 21 -16.87 11.47 6.89
C LYS A 21 -16.87 10.26 7.80
N ALA A 22 -17.98 9.99 8.50
CA ALA A 22 -18.11 8.82 9.37
C ALA A 22 -17.90 7.47 8.63
N PHE A 23 -18.29 7.40 7.35
CA PHE A 23 -18.09 6.20 6.53
C PHE A 23 -16.62 6.04 6.09
N SER A 24 -15.95 7.14 5.76
CA SER A 24 -14.51 7.13 5.42
C SER A 24 -13.68 6.70 6.62
N ASP A 25 -13.94 7.28 7.79
CA ASP A 25 -13.24 6.96 9.04
C ASP A 25 -13.41 5.48 9.42
N TRP A 26 -14.61 4.92 9.16
CA TRP A 26 -14.86 3.50 9.40
C TRP A 26 -14.09 2.59 8.44
N ILE A 27 -14.00 2.96 7.15
CA ILE A 27 -13.20 2.21 6.18
C ILE A 27 -11.73 2.24 6.56
N GLU A 28 -11.20 3.39 6.99
CA GLU A 28 -9.81 3.54 7.39
C GLU A 28 -9.44 2.59 8.54
N ILE A 29 -10.28 2.54 9.58
CA ILE A 29 -10.10 1.63 10.72
C ILE A 29 -10.17 0.16 10.27
N VAL A 30 -11.11 -0.19 9.39
CA VAL A 30 -11.22 -1.55 8.87
C VAL A 30 -9.96 -1.93 8.10
N THR A 31 -9.47 -1.05 7.22
CA THR A 31 -8.25 -1.28 6.44
C THR A 31 -7.02 -1.46 7.34
N GLU A 32 -6.87 -0.65 8.38
CA GLU A 32 -5.75 -0.75 9.34
C GLU A 32 -5.74 -2.10 10.07
N VAL A 33 -6.91 -2.59 10.50
CA VAL A 33 -7.03 -3.91 11.15
C VAL A 33 -6.67 -5.05 10.21
N PHE A 34 -7.09 -4.95 8.94
CA PHE A 34 -6.73 -5.93 7.92
C PHE A 34 -5.23 -5.88 7.59
N GLU A 35 -4.63 -4.70 7.48
CA GLU A 35 -3.19 -4.55 7.25
C GLU A 35 -2.37 -5.18 8.38
N LEU A 36 -2.72 -4.90 9.64
CA LEU A 36 -2.05 -5.48 10.81
C LEU A 36 -2.21 -7.00 10.87
N THR A 37 -3.41 -7.50 10.58
CA THR A 37 -3.72 -8.93 10.60
C THR A 37 -2.95 -9.68 9.51
N VAL A 38 -2.94 -9.13 8.29
CA VAL A 38 -2.16 -9.68 7.17
C VAL A 38 -0.68 -9.63 7.53
N ALA A 39 -0.13 -8.51 8.01
CA ALA A 39 1.26 -8.40 8.42
C ALA A 39 1.65 -9.46 9.46
N LEU A 40 0.80 -9.72 10.45
CA LEU A 40 1.04 -10.76 11.47
C LEU A 40 1.05 -12.18 10.90
N ILE A 41 0.04 -12.55 10.10
CA ILE A 41 -0.04 -13.89 9.48
C ILE A 41 1.21 -14.16 8.64
N VAL A 42 1.63 -13.13 7.92
CA VAL A 42 2.77 -13.16 7.02
C VAL A 42 4.07 -13.25 7.78
N MET A 43 4.21 -12.48 8.85
CA MET A 43 5.38 -12.52 9.72
C MET A 43 5.53 -13.92 10.35
N ILE A 44 4.44 -14.52 10.81
CA ILE A 44 4.43 -15.89 11.32
C ILE A 44 4.81 -16.88 10.21
N GLY A 45 4.19 -16.77 9.03
CA GLY A 45 4.53 -17.60 7.87
C GLY A 45 6.00 -17.49 7.47
N PHE A 46 6.56 -16.28 7.51
CA PHE A 46 7.97 -16.03 7.26
C PHE A 46 8.85 -16.73 8.30
N ILE A 47 8.55 -16.56 9.60
CA ILE A 47 9.30 -17.22 10.69
C ILE A 47 9.27 -18.75 10.54
N ILE A 48 8.11 -19.33 10.20
CA ILE A 48 7.96 -20.77 9.99
C ILE A 48 8.81 -21.23 8.79
N ASN A 49 8.85 -20.48 7.69
CA ASN A 49 9.62 -20.83 6.49
C ASN A 49 11.14 -20.57 6.63
N VAL A 50 11.55 -19.68 7.54
CA VAL A 50 12.96 -19.44 7.86
C VAL A 50 13.58 -20.67 8.53
N ILE A 51 12.84 -21.41 9.35
CA ILE A 51 13.35 -22.63 10.03
C ILE A 51 13.82 -23.73 9.05
N PRO A 52 13.02 -24.20 8.07
CA PRO A 52 13.47 -25.19 7.09
C PRO A 52 14.60 -24.63 6.22
N PHE A 53 14.54 -23.36 5.83
CA PHE A 53 15.62 -22.71 5.08
C PHE A 53 16.97 -22.75 5.83
N LEU A 54 16.98 -22.48 7.14
CA LEU A 54 18.20 -22.59 7.95
C LEU A 54 18.68 -24.03 8.14
N LYS A 55 17.78 -25.02 8.11
CA LYS A 55 18.14 -26.44 8.18
C LYS A 55 18.73 -26.96 6.88
N ASP A 56 18.26 -26.43 5.75
CA ASP A 56 18.75 -26.78 4.43
C ASP A 56 20.15 -26.19 4.16
N MET A 57 20.50 -25.05 4.78
CA MET A 57 21.80 -24.38 4.66
C MET A 57 23.04 -25.26 4.96
N PRO A 58 23.17 -25.93 6.12
CA PRO A 58 24.29 -26.83 6.38
C PRO A 58 24.26 -28.10 5.52
N SER A 59 23.09 -28.52 5.04
CA SER A 59 22.94 -29.68 4.12
C SER A 59 23.58 -29.43 2.75
N LEU A 60 23.66 -28.16 2.31
CA LEU A 60 24.34 -27.75 1.08
C LEU A 60 25.86 -27.79 1.18
N LEU A 61 26.42 -27.65 2.39
CA LEU A 61 27.86 -27.68 2.61
C LEU A 61 28.40 -29.11 2.64
N ASP A 62 27.53 -30.09 2.94
CA ASP A 62 27.91 -31.49 3.21
C ASP A 62 27.62 -32.43 2.02
N ASN A 63 26.88 -32.00 1.00
CA ASN A 63 26.52 -32.83 -0.16
C ASN A 63 26.71 -32.12 -1.50
N SER A 64 27.58 -32.71 -2.33
CA SER A 64 27.87 -32.40 -3.73
C SER A 64 26.74 -32.72 -4.71
N ASN A 65 25.48 -32.57 -4.28
CA ASN A 65 24.31 -32.99 -5.06
C ASN A 65 23.49 -31.78 -5.52
N ASP A 66 23.47 -31.53 -6.82
CA ASP A 66 22.78 -30.39 -7.47
C ASP A 66 21.29 -30.29 -7.08
N TYR A 67 20.66 -31.42 -6.77
CA TYR A 67 19.28 -31.51 -6.31
C TYR A 67 19.02 -30.73 -5.01
N THR A 68 19.93 -30.78 -4.04
CA THR A 68 19.75 -30.10 -2.74
C THR A 68 19.81 -28.58 -2.92
N PHE A 69 20.69 -28.10 -3.81
CA PHE A 69 20.80 -26.69 -4.14
C PHE A 69 19.56 -26.17 -4.87
N HIS A 70 18.99 -26.95 -5.79
CA HIS A 70 17.73 -26.60 -6.45
C HIS A 70 16.58 -26.44 -5.45
N VAL A 71 16.36 -27.42 -4.56
CA VAL A 71 15.29 -27.38 -3.56
C VAL A 71 15.47 -26.20 -2.60
N PHE A 72 16.71 -25.92 -2.20
CA PHE A 72 17.02 -24.74 -1.39
C PHE A 72 16.65 -23.43 -2.09
N LEU A 73 17.09 -23.25 -3.34
CA LEU A 73 16.78 -22.04 -4.10
C LEU A 73 15.27 -21.90 -4.33
N GLU A 74 14.57 -22.99 -4.59
CA GLU A 74 13.11 -23.01 -4.74
C GLU A 74 12.41 -22.49 -3.48
N HIS A 75 12.78 -23.01 -2.30
CA HIS A 75 12.26 -22.52 -1.02
C HIS A 75 12.62 -21.05 -0.78
N ALA A 76 13.86 -20.65 -1.06
CA ALA A 76 14.32 -19.28 -0.91
C ALA A 76 13.50 -18.31 -1.77
N PHE A 77 13.32 -18.64 -3.06
CA PHE A 77 12.55 -17.80 -3.96
C PHE A 77 11.05 -17.81 -3.62
N ASN A 78 10.49 -18.92 -3.12
CA ASN A 78 9.10 -19.00 -2.64
C ASN A 78 8.85 -18.04 -1.48
N LEU A 79 9.81 -17.93 -0.56
CA LEU A 79 9.76 -16.97 0.54
C LEU A 79 9.71 -15.52 0.04
N VAL A 80 10.59 -15.17 -0.90
CA VAL A 80 10.67 -13.79 -1.44
C VAL A 80 9.40 -13.41 -2.18
N ILE A 81 8.80 -14.31 -2.97
CA ILE A 81 7.50 -14.06 -3.61
C ILE A 81 6.43 -13.81 -2.56
N GLY A 82 6.38 -14.61 -1.50
CA GLY A 82 5.42 -14.41 -0.42
C GLY A 82 5.50 -12.99 0.12
N ILE A 83 6.69 -12.56 0.55
CA ILE A 83 6.91 -11.23 1.14
C ILE A 83 6.49 -10.10 0.18
N GLU A 84 6.87 -10.19 -1.08
CA GLU A 84 6.52 -9.17 -2.08
C GLU A 84 5.02 -9.18 -2.40
N PHE A 85 4.38 -10.35 -2.45
CA PHE A 85 2.92 -10.45 -2.61
C PHE A 85 2.18 -9.74 -1.47
N ILE A 86 2.69 -9.85 -0.24
CA ILE A 86 2.08 -9.21 0.93
C ILE A 86 2.26 -7.69 0.84
N ARG A 87 3.46 -7.23 0.47
CA ARG A 87 3.71 -5.81 0.22
C ARG A 87 2.82 -5.25 -0.90
N MET A 88 2.57 -6.05 -1.94
CA MET A 88 1.68 -5.72 -3.04
C MET A 88 0.21 -5.58 -2.58
N LEU A 89 -0.25 -6.47 -1.70
CA LEU A 89 -1.59 -6.38 -1.11
C LEU A 89 -1.77 -5.14 -0.23
N ILE A 90 -0.73 -4.75 0.52
CA ILE A 90 -0.81 -3.58 1.39
C ILE A 90 -0.82 -2.28 0.58
N ARG A 91 0.07 -2.14 -0.40
CA ARG A 91 0.26 -0.87 -1.12
C ARG A 91 -0.69 -0.67 -2.30
N HIS A 92 -1.40 -1.72 -2.74
CA HIS A 92 -2.32 -1.69 -3.88
C HIS A 92 -1.82 -0.91 -5.10
N THR A 93 -0.49 -0.85 -5.31
CA THR A 93 0.07 -0.19 -6.49
C THR A 93 0.20 -1.21 -7.60
N PRO A 94 -0.26 -0.88 -8.81
CA PRO A 94 -0.10 -1.80 -9.92
C PRO A 94 1.41 -1.99 -10.22
N GLY A 95 2.27 -1.02 -9.89
CA GLY A 95 3.73 -1.13 -9.99
C GLY A 95 4.34 -2.27 -9.18
N ALA A 96 3.94 -2.42 -7.90
CA ALA A 96 4.38 -3.53 -7.06
C ALA A 96 3.97 -4.90 -7.66
N ALA A 97 2.80 -4.99 -8.28
CA ALA A 97 2.37 -6.21 -8.95
C ALA A 97 3.26 -6.61 -10.13
N LEU A 98 3.72 -5.64 -10.92
CA LEU A 98 4.64 -5.92 -12.02
C LEU A 98 6.02 -6.40 -11.52
N GLU A 99 6.50 -5.84 -10.41
CA GLU A 99 7.78 -6.26 -9.80
C GLU A 99 7.71 -7.72 -9.33
N VAL A 100 6.63 -8.11 -8.66
CA VAL A 100 6.41 -9.50 -8.21
C VAL A 100 6.27 -10.44 -9.40
N LEU A 101 5.49 -10.07 -10.42
CA LEU A 101 5.30 -10.89 -11.63
C LEU A 101 6.62 -11.11 -12.38
N LEU A 102 7.43 -10.06 -12.53
CA LEU A 102 8.73 -10.16 -13.19
C LEU A 102 9.69 -11.05 -12.40
N PHE A 103 9.75 -10.90 -11.09
CA PHE A 103 10.55 -11.75 -10.21
C PHE A 103 10.09 -13.21 -10.28
N THR A 104 8.77 -13.45 -10.30
CA THR A 104 8.16 -14.79 -10.37
C THR A 104 8.56 -15.52 -11.65
N ILE A 105 8.48 -14.84 -12.79
CA ILE A 105 8.86 -15.43 -14.08
C ILE A 105 10.37 -15.67 -14.12
N ALA A 106 11.17 -14.70 -13.68
CA ALA A 106 12.62 -14.80 -13.68
C ALA A 106 13.12 -15.98 -12.83
N ARG A 107 12.58 -16.16 -11.61
CA ARG A 107 13.01 -17.28 -10.75
C ARG A 107 12.65 -18.65 -11.31
N HIS A 108 11.50 -18.79 -11.97
CA HIS A 108 11.06 -20.06 -12.57
C HIS A 108 11.99 -20.43 -13.72
N MET A 109 12.49 -19.44 -14.47
CA MET A 109 13.51 -19.68 -15.49
C MET A 109 14.86 -20.12 -14.90
N VAL A 110 15.23 -19.63 -13.71
CA VAL A 110 16.49 -20.00 -13.04
C VAL A 110 16.43 -21.40 -12.42
N LEU A 111 15.27 -21.78 -11.86
CA LEU A 111 15.09 -23.07 -11.21
C LEU A 111 14.87 -24.20 -12.21
N ASP A 112 13.84 -24.09 -13.06
CA ASP A 112 13.38 -25.22 -13.86
C ASP A 112 14.13 -25.39 -15.19
N GLY A 113 15.01 -24.43 -15.56
CA GLY A 113 15.90 -24.55 -16.71
C GLY A 113 15.19 -25.13 -17.94
N GLY A 114 14.04 -24.55 -18.29
CA GLY A 114 13.11 -25.12 -19.24
C GLY A 114 13.71 -25.36 -20.64
N ASN A 115 12.99 -26.13 -21.46
CA ASN A 115 13.37 -26.34 -22.85
C ASN A 115 13.55 -24.98 -23.58
N GLY A 116 14.34 -24.93 -24.66
CA GLY A 116 14.63 -23.66 -25.36
C GLY A 116 13.39 -22.82 -25.73
N ILE A 117 12.24 -23.47 -25.95
CA ILE A 117 10.94 -22.82 -26.20
C ILE A 117 10.37 -22.14 -24.95
N GLU A 118 10.44 -22.78 -23.79
CA GLU A 118 9.94 -22.25 -22.51
C GLU A 118 10.73 -21.00 -22.09
N LEU A 119 12.05 -21.01 -22.32
CA LEU A 119 12.89 -19.84 -22.12
C LEU A 119 12.46 -18.67 -23.02
N VAL A 120 12.14 -18.93 -24.29
CA VAL A 120 11.63 -17.89 -25.21
C VAL A 120 10.30 -17.33 -24.73
N PHE A 121 9.37 -18.16 -24.25
CA PHE A 121 8.12 -17.69 -23.66
C PHE A 121 8.33 -16.90 -22.37
N GLY A 122 9.27 -17.30 -21.51
CA GLY A 122 9.64 -16.56 -20.31
C GLY A 122 10.20 -15.18 -20.64
N VAL A 123 11.14 -15.10 -21.59
CA VAL A 123 11.69 -13.82 -22.08
C VAL A 123 10.59 -12.96 -22.74
N ALA A 124 9.72 -13.57 -23.54
CA ALA A 124 8.58 -12.87 -24.15
C ALA A 124 7.59 -12.35 -23.11
N ALA A 125 7.35 -13.08 -22.02
CA ALA A 125 6.51 -12.65 -20.91
C ALA A 125 7.13 -11.46 -20.17
N ILE A 126 8.43 -11.50 -19.88
CA ILE A 126 9.17 -10.36 -19.29
C ILE A 126 9.09 -9.14 -20.23
N ALA A 127 9.31 -9.33 -21.53
CA ALA A 127 9.19 -8.27 -22.52
C ALA A 127 7.77 -7.70 -22.60
N GLY A 128 6.74 -8.55 -22.50
CA GLY A 128 5.34 -8.17 -22.42
C GLY A 128 5.03 -7.32 -21.18
N ILE A 129 5.54 -7.70 -20.01
CA ILE A 129 5.43 -6.91 -18.78
C ILE A 129 6.05 -5.53 -18.95
N PHE A 130 7.25 -5.43 -19.54
CA PHE A 130 7.89 -4.14 -19.84
C PHE A 130 7.10 -3.32 -20.86
N ALA A 131 6.49 -3.96 -21.86
CA ALA A 131 5.64 -3.28 -22.83
C ALA A 131 4.36 -2.74 -22.15
N ILE A 132 3.67 -3.54 -21.33
CA ILE A 132 2.52 -3.10 -20.55
C ILE A 132 2.91 -1.92 -19.65
N ARG A 133 4.05 -2.02 -18.96
CA ARG A 133 4.60 -0.93 -18.15
C ARG A 133 4.83 0.33 -18.99
N LYS A 134 5.38 0.22 -20.19
CA LYS A 134 5.68 1.38 -21.04
C LYS A 134 4.44 2.00 -21.70
N PHE A 135 3.48 1.19 -22.14
CA PHE A 135 2.36 1.65 -22.97
C PHE A 135 1.06 1.87 -22.20
N LEU A 136 0.82 1.12 -21.11
CA LEU A 136 -0.43 1.21 -20.34
C LEU A 136 -0.32 2.18 -19.15
N TYR A 137 0.87 2.35 -18.55
CA TYR A 137 1.04 3.28 -17.42
C TYR A 137 1.15 4.76 -17.85
N VAL A 138 1.44 5.05 -19.12
CA VAL A 138 1.63 6.42 -19.63
C VAL A 138 0.30 7.20 -19.79
N LYS A 139 -0.87 6.60 -19.49
CA LYS A 139 -2.17 7.28 -19.68
C LYS A 139 -3.11 7.36 -18.48
N SER A 140 -2.87 6.72 -17.33
CA SER A 140 -3.98 6.57 -16.34
C SER A 140 -3.65 6.63 -14.85
N PHE A 141 -2.47 7.07 -14.41
CA PHE A 141 -2.18 7.16 -12.96
C PHE A 141 -1.42 8.42 -12.51
N ASP A 142 -1.73 9.58 -13.10
CA ASP A 142 -1.45 10.85 -12.44
C ASP A 142 -2.52 11.92 -12.77
N PRO A 143 -3.71 11.88 -12.16
CA PRO A 143 -4.44 13.10 -11.87
C PRO A 143 -3.88 13.66 -10.56
N GLY A 144 -2.87 14.52 -10.69
CA GLY A 144 -2.24 15.34 -9.65
C GLY A 144 -2.68 15.14 -8.20
N SER A 145 -1.76 14.64 -7.38
CA SER A 145 -1.76 14.91 -5.94
C SER A 145 -0.36 15.26 -5.45
N GLU A 146 0.15 16.40 -5.94
CA GLU A 146 1.12 17.24 -5.22
C GLU A 146 0.54 17.85 -3.93
N HIS A 147 -0.18 17.10 -3.09
CA HIS A 147 -0.57 17.56 -1.75
C HIS A 147 0.00 16.62 -0.71
N GLY A 148 1.33 16.66 -0.62
CA GLY A 148 2.03 16.26 0.59
C GLY A 148 1.50 17.09 1.77
N TYR A 149 0.91 16.40 2.75
CA TYR A 149 0.77 16.79 4.15
C TYR A 149 0.81 18.30 4.44
N GLN A 150 -0.20 19.06 4.01
CA GLN A 150 -0.41 20.44 4.46
C GLN A 150 -1.68 20.57 5.29
N TRP A 151 -1.73 19.84 6.41
CA TRP A 151 -2.82 19.97 7.39
C TRP A 151 -2.33 20.16 8.83
N ILE A 152 -1.04 20.48 9.03
CA ILE A 152 -0.55 20.98 10.32
C ILE A 152 -0.39 22.50 10.21
N HIS A 153 -1.51 23.19 10.03
CA HIS A 153 -1.70 24.58 10.47
C HIS A 153 -2.99 24.62 11.28
N VAL A 154 -2.93 23.95 12.43
CA VAL A 154 -3.76 24.31 13.57
C VAL A 154 -2.94 25.36 14.33
N ASP A 155 -3.62 26.44 14.69
CA ASP A 155 -3.18 27.54 15.58
C ASP A 155 -2.55 28.79 14.94
N GLU A 156 -3.31 29.52 14.11
CA GLU A 156 -3.11 30.98 13.97
C GLU A 156 -4.42 31.71 13.57
N GLN A 157 -5.57 31.30 14.12
CA GLN A 157 -6.83 32.09 14.03
C GLN A 157 -7.65 32.08 15.33
N SER A 158 -7.15 31.41 16.37
CA SER A 158 -7.73 31.42 17.72
C SER A 158 -7.25 32.62 18.56
N LYS A 159 -6.20 33.34 18.13
CA LYS A 159 -5.61 34.44 18.92
C LYS A 159 -6.26 35.81 18.70
N ASP A 160 -6.82 36.06 17.53
CA ASP A 160 -7.38 37.39 17.18
C ASP A 160 -8.82 37.59 17.69
N ARG A 161 -9.53 36.51 18.03
CA ARG A 161 -10.91 36.60 18.57
C ARG A 161 -10.99 36.74 20.09
N GLU A 162 -9.88 36.57 20.81
CA GLU A 162 -9.83 36.81 22.26
C GLU A 162 -9.42 38.25 22.62
N THR A 163 -8.61 38.91 21.79
CA THR A 163 -8.24 40.32 21.97
C THR A 163 -9.42 41.27 21.76
N ASP A 164 -10.25 41.05 20.73
CA ASP A 164 -11.46 41.87 20.47
C ASP A 164 -12.51 41.75 21.58
N ARG A 165 -12.59 40.59 22.24
CA ARG A 165 -13.54 40.36 23.34
C ARG A 165 -13.08 40.98 24.66
N SER A 166 -11.80 41.30 24.78
CA SER A 166 -11.18 41.86 25.97
C SER A 166 -11.29 43.39 26.02
N ASP A 167 -11.21 44.05 24.86
CA ASP A 167 -11.35 45.51 24.77
C ASP A 167 -12.80 45.98 24.87
N ASN A 168 -13.74 45.27 24.24
CA ASN A 168 -15.17 45.63 24.31
C ASN A 168 -15.78 45.44 25.71
N LYS A 169 -15.06 44.80 26.66
CA LYS A 169 -15.51 44.63 28.06
C LYS A 169 -14.94 45.70 29.01
N LYS A 170 -14.00 46.52 28.53
CA LYS A 170 -13.42 47.63 29.32
C LYS A 170 -14.16 48.95 29.07
N GLU A 171 -14.68 49.17 27.86
CA GLU A 171 -15.45 50.39 27.55
C GLU A 171 -16.80 50.44 28.29
N ASP A 172 -17.48 49.30 28.47
CA ASP A 172 -18.76 49.23 29.21
C ASP A 172 -18.64 49.42 30.75
N LYS A 173 -17.45 49.71 31.29
CA LYS A 173 -17.21 49.87 32.74
C LYS A 173 -16.76 51.26 33.17
N GLU A 174 -16.60 52.21 32.25
CA GLU A 174 -16.17 53.57 32.56
C GLU A 174 -17.19 54.68 32.21
N GLU A 175 -18.42 54.31 31.82
CA GLU A 175 -19.61 55.20 31.80
C GLU A 175 -20.67 54.73 32.80
#